data_AF-R2RJD7-F1
#
_entry.id   AF-R2RJD7-F1
#
_cell.length_a   1.000
_cell.length_b   1.000
_cell.length_c   1.000
_cell.angle_alpha   90.00
_cell.angle_beta   90.00
_cell.angle_gamma   90.00
#
_symmetry.space_group_name_H-M   'P 1'
#
loop_
_entity.id
_entity.type
_entity.pdbx_description
1 polymer ?
#
loop_
_entity_poly.entity_id
_entity_poly.type
_entity_poly.pdbx_seq_one_letter_code
_entity_poly.pdbx_strand_id
1 'polypeptide(L)'
;MFKTSEEIIVIQAEATTPIPTGVVFWSHDKGTAKLIIQLKKDHINQTLPQGTIVPILLEFNSDTAAKGKGRHIYHAVIENALEGIVSIVLEDNILGYVGRVDGSVYIELPDSRSLDTAGRFTFDIKRSPIDEDVPELEDYYWQGFNEIIQESKRLIDQVESNCETVLNDLSSKVTSLEIQTSDIKSKQAEILKSIEDNDVFTKQESSANVIYQVIGKEKVRMTFTLDFLGKEAGVMTNNANTYKAYGGTSLGVPSNFTSEIDQNSYNKIAKLDNNLSSYPTTGAGYIRQVLLSYNVLDFLKKQLGEEYFTAQGALSNSEQVELIKPKITNDQGNVYGYGVGAGGNKLTFAVWNVRWLNWSGTKSRTTATVSNISIPINNAKEYIDSDGNCHFIAYAPVSDDSTASAANLDYANYQFTIELSMNEFIQSMIAANHIENLAAQEEAEASEDNTKTMTPLRVFQSIAKWTKDKFVSMTENETVLGIKNFANGLQVNGRNVLSQKGEIVFDHTSETDSSIQSGIVRFKRYGDWILVNFNFQCRSTDIASGGNLIDSLEADIVPSGSIQVDVTFDKALTIDASGKVTALWGLEANKYYTGSATYFAKNKL
;
A
#
# COMPACT_ATOMS: atom_id res chain seq x y z
N MET A 1 0.55 82.62 -51.84
CA MET A 1 1.15 83.34 -52.98
C MET A 1 2.19 84.28 -52.38
N PHE A 2 3.45 84.22 -52.83
CA PHE A 2 4.54 85.02 -52.27
C PHE A 2 4.85 86.19 -53.20
N LYS A 3 5.17 87.35 -52.62
CA LYS A 3 5.81 88.44 -53.36
C LYS A 3 7.31 88.15 -53.35
N THR A 4 7.77 87.63 -54.48
CA THR A 4 9.13 87.09 -54.64
C THR A 4 10.02 88.08 -55.36
N SER A 5 11.26 88.18 -54.90
CA SER A 5 12.36 88.65 -55.74
C SER A 5 13.37 87.52 -55.91
N GLU A 6 13.90 87.40 -57.12
CA GLU A 6 14.98 86.48 -57.47
C GLU A 6 16.24 87.28 -57.73
N GLU A 7 17.26 87.10 -56.89
CA GLU A 7 18.54 87.77 -57.03
C GLU A 7 19.67 86.76 -57.15
N ILE A 8 20.56 86.98 -58.11
CA ILE A 8 21.78 86.19 -58.26
C ILE A 8 22.86 86.83 -57.41
N ILE A 9 23.24 86.17 -56.32
CA ILE A 9 24.31 86.61 -55.45
C ILE A 9 25.54 85.74 -55.70
N VAL A 10 26.59 86.35 -56.25
CA VAL A 10 27.87 85.68 -56.49
C VAL A 10 28.69 85.69 -55.20
N ILE A 11 28.96 84.51 -54.67
CA ILE A 11 29.87 84.21 -53.58
C ILE A 11 31.30 84.22 -54.14
N GLN A 12 32.06 85.24 -53.76
CA GLN A 12 33.48 85.38 -54.09
C GLN A 12 34.25 85.86 -52.87
N ALA A 13 35.58 85.71 -52.88
CA ALA A 13 36.44 86.08 -51.76
C ALA A 13 36.80 87.59 -51.73
N GLU A 14 36.55 88.29 -52.85
CA GLU A 14 36.90 89.70 -53.03
C GLU A 14 35.80 90.60 -52.46
N ALA A 15 36.20 91.67 -51.77
CA ALA A 15 35.26 92.65 -51.25
C ALA A 15 34.57 93.38 -52.41
N THR A 16 33.27 93.14 -52.58
CA THR A 16 32.45 93.76 -53.64
C THR A 16 31.48 94.77 -53.05
N THR A 17 31.13 95.80 -53.83
CA THR A 17 30.04 96.72 -53.46
C THR A 17 28.73 95.95 -53.29
N PRO A 18 27.91 96.24 -52.27
CA PRO A 18 26.61 95.57 -52.09
C PRO A 18 25.75 95.64 -53.36
N ILE A 19 25.12 94.53 -53.74
CA ILE A 19 24.24 94.45 -54.90
C ILE A 19 22.93 95.22 -54.59
N PRO A 20 22.62 96.32 -55.30
CA PRO A 20 21.36 97.01 -55.13
C PRO A 20 20.26 96.22 -55.84
N THR A 21 19.52 95.40 -55.11
CA THR A 21 18.46 94.52 -55.66
C THR A 21 17.31 95.30 -56.29
N GLY A 22 17.08 96.55 -55.86
CA GLY A 22 15.92 97.34 -56.27
C GLY A 22 14.58 96.81 -55.70
N VAL A 23 14.64 95.79 -54.85
CA VAL A 23 13.47 95.17 -54.22
C VAL A 23 12.90 96.12 -53.18
N VAL A 24 11.57 96.25 -53.20
CA VAL A 24 10.80 96.99 -52.19
C VAL A 24 9.77 96.06 -51.57
N PHE A 25 9.96 95.69 -50.31
CA PHE A 25 8.93 95.06 -49.50
C PHE A 25 8.08 96.12 -48.81
N TRP A 26 6.79 95.83 -48.66
CA TRP A 26 5.88 96.70 -47.93
C TRP A 26 5.57 96.10 -46.56
N SER A 27 5.28 96.94 -45.57
CA SER A 27 4.91 96.54 -44.21
C SER A 27 3.73 95.55 -44.14
N HIS A 28 2.91 95.48 -45.21
CA HIS A 28 1.75 94.58 -45.31
C HIS A 28 2.08 93.21 -45.91
N ASP A 29 3.30 92.99 -46.40
CA ASP A 29 3.75 91.73 -47.03
C ASP A 29 4.01 90.61 -45.97
N LYS A 30 3.14 90.52 -44.95
CA LYS A 30 3.23 89.59 -43.80
C LYS A 30 3.19 88.14 -44.25
N GLY A 31 4.18 87.34 -43.85
CA GLY A 31 4.36 85.95 -44.27
C GLY A 31 4.47 85.73 -45.79
N THR A 32 4.64 86.80 -46.59
CA THR A 32 4.63 86.73 -48.06
C THR A 32 5.82 87.44 -48.73
N ALA A 33 6.55 88.29 -48.00
CA ALA A 33 7.81 88.90 -48.42
C ALA A 33 8.93 87.83 -48.47
N LYS A 34 9.20 87.30 -49.67
CA LYS A 34 10.17 86.23 -49.87
C LYS A 34 11.34 86.70 -50.73
N LEU A 35 12.56 86.52 -50.21
CA LEU A 35 13.80 86.68 -50.97
C LEU A 35 14.29 85.32 -51.43
N ILE A 36 14.52 85.17 -52.73
CA ILE A 36 15.14 83.99 -53.32
C ILE A 36 16.53 84.40 -53.79
N ILE A 37 17.53 83.67 -53.32
CA ILE A 37 18.93 83.95 -53.57
C ILE A 37 19.56 82.75 -54.24
N GLN A 38 20.11 82.99 -55.42
CA GLN A 38 20.89 82.01 -56.15
C GLN A 38 22.38 82.21 -55.82
N LEU A 39 22.98 81.23 -55.15
CA LEU A 39 24.38 81.25 -54.74
C LEU A 39 25.28 80.73 -55.87
N LYS A 40 26.31 81.50 -56.24
CA LYS A 40 27.29 81.10 -57.27
C LYS A 40 28.72 81.32 -56.79
N LYS A 41 29.63 80.40 -57.05
CA LYS A 41 31.08 80.60 -56.85
C LYS A 41 31.80 80.50 -58.19
N ASP A 42 32.67 81.45 -58.50
CA ASP A 42 33.42 81.50 -59.77
C ASP A 42 32.51 81.38 -61.02
N HIS A 43 31.31 81.97 -60.96
CA HIS A 43 30.23 81.90 -61.97
C HIS A 43 29.52 80.54 -62.13
N ILE A 44 29.85 79.56 -61.29
CA ILE A 44 29.21 78.23 -61.22
C ILE A 44 28.23 78.19 -60.04
N ASN A 45 27.09 77.52 -60.22
CA ASN A 45 26.12 77.31 -59.15
C ASN A 45 26.73 76.57 -57.96
N GLN A 46 26.54 77.11 -56.75
CA GLN A 46 27.16 76.57 -55.54
C GLN A 46 26.31 75.42 -54.96
N THR A 47 26.80 74.19 -55.08
CA THR A 47 26.16 73.02 -54.45
C THR A 47 26.24 73.10 -52.92
N LEU A 48 25.16 72.74 -52.24
CA LEU A 48 25.02 72.78 -50.78
C LEU A 48 24.90 71.33 -50.22
N PRO A 49 25.94 70.79 -49.55
CA PRO A 49 25.89 69.45 -48.94
C PRO A 49 24.78 69.30 -47.89
N GLN A 50 24.32 68.07 -47.66
CA GLN A 50 23.34 67.78 -46.61
C GLN A 50 23.86 68.19 -45.23
N GLY A 51 23.08 68.97 -44.48
CA GLY A 51 23.47 69.56 -43.20
C GLY A 51 24.08 70.96 -43.31
N THR A 52 24.16 71.54 -44.51
CA THR A 52 24.56 72.95 -44.70
C THR A 52 23.47 73.86 -44.14
N ILE A 53 23.87 74.89 -43.40
CA ILE A 53 22.99 75.97 -42.95
C ILE A 53 23.42 77.25 -43.68
N VAL A 54 22.46 78.06 -44.10
CA VAL A 54 22.75 79.33 -44.80
C VAL A 54 22.14 80.48 -44.01
N PRO A 55 22.88 81.07 -43.05
CA PRO A 55 22.41 82.24 -42.31
C PRO A 55 22.39 83.48 -43.21
N ILE A 56 21.29 84.24 -43.14
CA ILE A 56 21.18 85.55 -43.78
C ILE A 56 21.02 86.59 -42.68
N LEU A 57 22.02 87.46 -42.54
CA LEU A 57 21.98 88.61 -41.66
C LEU A 57 21.38 89.79 -42.42
N LEU A 58 20.37 90.41 -41.82
CA LEU A 58 19.76 91.66 -42.24
C LEU A 58 20.13 92.72 -41.19
N GLU A 59 20.86 93.75 -41.60
CA GLU A 59 21.21 94.91 -40.78
C GLU A 59 20.43 96.14 -41.23
N PHE A 60 19.90 96.90 -40.27
CA PHE A 60 19.14 98.11 -40.53
C PHE A 60 19.46 99.16 -39.47
N ASN A 61 19.20 100.45 -39.75
CA ASN A 61 19.43 101.50 -38.76
C ASN A 61 18.40 101.36 -37.63
N SER A 62 18.86 101.41 -36.38
CA SER A 62 17.99 101.42 -35.20
C SER A 62 18.52 102.40 -34.16
N ASP A 63 17.62 103.23 -33.63
CA ASP A 63 17.94 104.21 -32.58
C ASP A 63 18.07 103.55 -31.19
N THR A 64 17.52 102.34 -31.01
CA THR A 64 17.50 101.62 -29.73
C THR A 64 18.63 100.58 -29.63
N ALA A 65 19.19 100.14 -30.76
CA ALA A 65 20.27 99.17 -30.76
C ALA A 65 21.59 99.77 -30.25
N ALA A 66 22.36 99.00 -29.45
CA ALA A 66 23.59 99.45 -28.80
C ALA A 66 24.71 99.98 -29.72
N LYS A 67 24.61 99.77 -31.04
CA LYS A 67 25.56 100.26 -32.06
C LYS A 67 24.88 101.06 -33.19
N GLY A 68 23.65 101.52 -32.98
CA GLY A 68 22.86 102.22 -33.99
C GLY A 68 22.34 101.33 -35.13
N LYS A 69 22.50 100.01 -35.03
CA LYS A 69 22.17 99.02 -36.05
C LYS A 69 21.43 97.82 -35.42
N GLY A 70 20.21 97.57 -35.86
CA GLY A 70 19.47 96.35 -35.58
C GLY A 70 19.95 95.20 -36.47
N ARG A 71 19.76 93.95 -36.00
CA ARG A 71 20.30 92.73 -36.62
C ARG A 71 19.30 91.59 -36.57
N HIS A 72 18.81 91.16 -37.72
CA HIS A 72 17.97 89.97 -37.81
C HIS A 72 18.68 88.88 -38.60
N ILE A 73 18.77 87.69 -38.03
CA ILE A 73 19.45 86.55 -38.63
C ILE A 73 18.41 85.46 -38.91
N TYR A 74 18.25 85.14 -40.18
CA TYR A 74 17.34 84.12 -40.68
C TYR A 74 18.14 82.89 -41.10
N HIS A 75 17.56 81.70 -40.92
CA HIS A 75 18.09 80.48 -41.52
C HIS A 75 17.37 80.28 -42.86
N ALA A 76 18.12 80.37 -43.96
CA ALA A 76 17.52 80.24 -45.27
C ALA A 76 17.07 78.79 -45.52
N VAL A 77 15.88 78.65 -46.09
CA VAL A 77 15.37 77.39 -46.61
C VAL A 77 16.15 77.06 -47.88
N ILE A 78 16.79 75.90 -47.92
CA ILE A 78 17.44 75.39 -49.13
C ILE A 78 16.35 74.85 -50.05
N GLU A 79 15.99 75.63 -51.06
CA GLU A 79 14.96 75.28 -52.05
C GLU A 79 15.51 74.30 -53.10
N ASN A 80 16.78 74.46 -53.46
CA ASN A 80 17.48 73.53 -54.34
C ASN A 80 18.96 73.44 -53.97
N ALA A 81 19.34 72.33 -53.35
CA ALA A 81 20.70 72.09 -52.87
C ALA A 81 21.73 71.90 -54.00
N LEU A 82 21.32 71.39 -55.17
CA LEU A 82 22.23 71.17 -56.30
C LEU A 82 22.51 72.47 -57.04
N GLU A 83 21.47 73.28 -57.22
CA GLU A 83 21.59 74.56 -57.89
C GLU A 83 22.07 75.67 -56.95
N GLY A 84 22.01 75.51 -55.63
CA GLY A 84 22.42 76.56 -54.68
C GLY A 84 21.37 77.66 -54.50
N ILE A 85 20.09 77.31 -54.64
CA ILE A 85 18.97 78.23 -54.45
C ILE A 85 18.51 78.14 -53.00
N VAL A 86 18.56 79.27 -52.31
CA VAL A 86 18.06 79.42 -50.95
C VAL A 86 17.02 80.51 -50.89
N SER A 87 16.17 80.48 -49.87
CA SER A 87 15.21 81.55 -49.66
C SER A 87 14.99 81.89 -48.19
N ILE A 88 14.63 83.13 -47.93
CA ILE A 88 14.08 83.55 -46.64
C ILE A 88 12.73 84.20 -46.87
N VAL A 89 11.81 83.96 -45.95
CA VAL A 89 10.58 84.74 -45.80
C VAL A 89 10.82 85.69 -44.63
N LEU A 90 10.62 86.98 -44.83
CA LEU A 90 10.78 87.97 -43.77
C LEU A 90 9.67 87.78 -42.73
N GLU A 91 10.03 87.75 -41.45
CA GLU A 91 9.06 87.74 -40.36
C GLU A 91 8.40 89.11 -40.19
N ASP A 92 7.24 89.14 -39.56
CA ASP A 92 6.46 90.37 -39.35
C ASP A 92 7.23 91.45 -38.57
N ASN A 93 8.20 91.07 -37.73
CA ASN A 93 8.98 91.99 -36.90
C ASN A 93 9.88 92.94 -37.72
N ILE A 94 10.55 92.47 -38.78
CA ILE A 94 11.41 93.32 -39.63
C ILE A 94 10.59 94.22 -40.55
N LEU A 95 9.36 93.82 -40.89
CA LEU A 95 8.44 94.60 -41.72
C LEU A 95 7.96 95.90 -41.02
N GLY A 96 8.21 96.04 -39.71
CA GLY A 96 8.04 97.30 -38.98
C GLY A 96 9.11 98.36 -39.29
N TYR A 97 10.25 97.96 -39.87
CA TYR A 97 11.30 98.90 -40.28
C TYR A 97 10.92 99.63 -41.58
N VAL A 98 11.25 100.93 -41.67
CA VAL A 98 11.10 101.71 -42.91
C VAL A 98 12.44 102.31 -43.28
N GLY A 99 13.01 101.86 -44.40
CA GLY A 99 14.33 102.28 -44.86
C GLY A 99 15.08 101.18 -45.60
N ARG A 100 16.37 101.42 -45.83
CA ARG A 100 17.27 100.46 -46.48
C ARG A 100 17.71 99.39 -45.50
N VAL A 101 17.60 98.13 -45.91
CA VAL A 101 18.12 96.96 -45.21
C VAL A 101 19.34 96.43 -45.96
N ASP A 102 20.42 96.21 -45.22
CA ASP A 102 21.68 95.64 -45.71
C ASP A 102 21.70 94.14 -45.40
N GLY A 103 21.60 93.31 -46.43
CA GLY A 103 21.62 91.85 -46.35
C GLY A 103 23.00 91.26 -46.58
N SER A 104 23.32 90.19 -45.84
CA SER A 104 24.61 89.49 -45.91
C SER A 104 24.39 87.99 -45.79
N VAL A 105 24.94 87.22 -46.73
CA VAL A 105 24.80 85.77 -46.75
C VAL A 105 26.04 85.11 -46.13
N TYR A 106 25.81 84.11 -45.28
CA TYR A 106 26.83 83.23 -44.72
C TYR A 106 26.49 81.79 -45.07
N ILE A 107 27.49 80.91 -45.13
CA ILE A 107 27.28 79.47 -45.32
C ILE A 107 28.03 78.73 -44.21
N GLU A 108 27.34 77.87 -43.50
CA GLU A 108 27.90 76.97 -42.50
C GLU A 108 27.81 75.55 -43.07
N LEU A 109 28.97 74.93 -43.29
CA LEU A 109 29.09 73.57 -43.81
C LEU A 109 28.97 72.55 -42.67
N PRO A 110 28.53 71.31 -42.97
CA PRO A 110 28.33 70.26 -41.95
C PRO A 110 29.58 69.90 -41.14
N ASP A 111 30.77 70.18 -41.67
CA ASP A 111 32.06 69.89 -41.04
C ASP A 111 32.59 71.06 -40.18
N SER A 112 31.68 71.94 -39.72
CA SER A 112 31.98 73.10 -38.88
C SER A 112 32.83 74.18 -39.55
N ARG A 113 33.04 74.11 -40.87
CA ARG A 113 33.59 75.23 -41.64
C ARG A 113 32.49 76.24 -41.93
N SER A 114 32.80 77.52 -41.82
CA SER A 114 31.90 78.60 -42.23
C SER A 114 32.55 79.49 -43.30
N LEU A 115 31.70 80.10 -44.12
CA LEU A 115 32.06 81.03 -45.18
C LEU A 115 31.28 82.33 -44.96
N ASP A 116 32.00 83.42 -44.72
CA ASP A 116 31.47 84.77 -44.94
C ASP A 116 31.52 85.03 -46.44
N THR A 117 30.35 85.15 -47.07
CA THR A 117 30.31 85.39 -48.50
C THR A 117 30.46 86.89 -48.74
N ALA A 118 31.19 87.29 -49.79
CA ALA A 118 31.09 88.66 -50.31
C ALA A 118 29.68 89.01 -50.86
N GLY A 119 28.71 88.09 -50.72
CA GLY A 119 27.31 88.22 -51.09
C GLY A 119 26.55 89.21 -50.20
N ARG A 120 26.86 90.48 -50.36
CA ARG A 120 26.18 91.62 -49.74
C ARG A 120 25.14 92.17 -50.71
N PHE A 121 23.94 92.44 -50.23
CA PHE A 121 22.83 92.95 -51.04
C PHE A 121 22.04 93.99 -50.25
N THR A 122 21.30 94.85 -50.93
CA THR A 122 20.44 95.85 -50.27
C THR A 122 19.05 95.83 -50.86
N PHE A 123 18.03 95.96 -50.03
CA PHE A 123 16.64 96.20 -50.43
C PHE A 123 16.00 97.26 -49.52
N ASP A 124 14.84 97.77 -49.90
CA ASP A 124 14.12 98.75 -49.11
C ASP A 124 12.83 98.16 -48.54
N ILE A 125 12.50 98.54 -47.30
CA ILE A 125 11.18 98.33 -46.72
C ILE A 125 10.45 99.66 -46.67
N LYS A 126 9.22 99.69 -47.18
CA LYS A 126 8.35 100.88 -47.20
C LYS A 126 7.05 100.62 -46.46
N ARG A 127 6.48 101.69 -45.92
CA ARG A 127 5.18 101.63 -45.26
C ARG A 127 4.05 101.56 -46.28
N SER A 128 3.17 100.58 -46.14
CA SER A 128 1.92 100.51 -46.90
C SER A 128 0.98 101.64 -46.48
N PRO A 129 0.25 102.28 -47.42
CA PRO A 129 -0.75 103.31 -47.09
C PRO A 129 -1.91 102.82 -46.21
N ILE A 130 -2.13 101.50 -46.15
CA ILE A 130 -3.21 100.86 -45.39
C ILE A 130 -2.77 100.35 -44.00
N ASP A 131 -1.47 100.39 -43.69
CA ASP A 131 -0.98 99.93 -42.39
C ASP A 131 -0.94 101.10 -41.39
N GLU A 132 -1.98 101.18 -40.57
CA GLU A 132 -2.07 102.14 -39.46
C GLU A 132 -1.15 101.74 -38.29
N ASP A 133 -0.96 100.43 -38.08
CA ASP A 133 -0.12 99.86 -37.02
C ASP A 133 1.24 99.38 -37.56
N VAL A 134 2.31 99.77 -36.87
CA VAL A 134 3.68 99.35 -37.18
C VAL A 134 4.03 98.17 -36.26
N PRO A 135 4.40 96.99 -36.80
CA PRO A 135 4.92 95.89 -35.98
C PRO A 135 6.10 96.36 -35.12
N GLU A 136 6.21 95.84 -33.90
CA GLU A 136 7.35 96.15 -33.03
C GLU A 136 8.64 95.63 -33.67
N LEU A 137 9.57 96.55 -33.93
CA LEU A 137 10.85 96.23 -34.54
C LEU A 137 11.83 95.80 -33.45
N GLU A 138 12.18 94.51 -33.44
CA GLU A 138 13.20 93.99 -32.53
C GLU A 138 14.60 94.41 -32.98
N ASP A 139 15.45 94.87 -32.06
CA ASP A 139 16.85 95.21 -32.39
C ASP A 139 17.69 93.97 -32.71
N TYR A 140 17.29 92.82 -32.21
CA TYR A 140 17.95 91.55 -32.46
C TYR A 140 16.93 90.42 -32.61
N TYR A 141 17.01 89.69 -33.71
CA TYR A 141 16.19 88.51 -33.96
C TYR A 141 17.07 87.37 -34.50
N TRP A 142 16.88 86.16 -33.98
CA TRP A 142 17.52 84.95 -34.52
C TRP A 142 16.49 83.83 -34.63
N GLN A 143 16.19 83.44 -35.87
CA GLN A 143 15.16 82.44 -36.18
C GLN A 143 15.44 81.07 -35.54
N GLY A 144 16.72 80.70 -35.39
CA GLY A 144 17.11 79.43 -34.79
C GLY A 144 16.62 79.21 -33.36
N PHE A 145 16.29 80.26 -32.60
CA PHE A 145 15.68 80.10 -31.27
C PHE A 145 14.31 79.43 -31.36
N ASN A 146 13.49 79.83 -32.34
CA ASN A 146 12.16 79.25 -32.54
C ASN A 146 12.24 77.79 -32.97
N GLU A 147 13.21 77.46 -33.84
CA GLU A 147 13.48 76.08 -34.28
C GLU A 147 13.85 75.18 -33.10
N ILE A 148 14.77 75.64 -32.23
CA ILE A 148 15.18 74.90 -31.03
C ILE A 148 13.99 74.71 -30.08
N ILE A 149 13.16 75.73 -29.87
CA ILE A 149 11.99 75.64 -28.99
C ILE A 149 10.99 74.61 -29.53
N GLN A 150 10.71 74.60 -30.83
CA GLN A 150 9.79 73.65 -31.45
C GLN A 150 10.30 72.22 -31.34
N GLU A 151 11.58 71.99 -31.66
CA GLU A 151 12.17 70.65 -31.55
C GLU A 151 12.25 70.18 -30.10
N SER A 152 12.59 71.08 -29.16
CA SER A 152 12.56 70.76 -27.73
C SER A 152 11.16 70.38 -27.26
N LYS A 153 10.10 71.07 -27.71
CA LYS A 153 8.71 70.70 -27.38
C LYS A 153 8.38 69.32 -27.93
N ARG A 154 8.69 69.06 -29.19
CA ARG A 154 8.47 67.75 -29.83
C ARG A 154 9.18 66.62 -29.09
N LEU A 155 10.42 66.84 -28.65
CA LEU A 155 11.18 65.87 -27.87
C LEU A 155 10.58 65.65 -26.48
N ILE A 156 10.13 66.71 -25.80
CA ILE A 156 9.45 66.62 -24.50
C ILE A 156 8.16 65.81 -24.65
N ASP A 157 7.30 66.14 -25.61
CA ASP A 157 6.03 65.42 -25.85
C ASP A 157 6.28 63.93 -26.13
N GLN A 158 7.34 63.61 -26.87
CA GLN A 158 7.74 62.23 -27.14
C GLN A 158 8.22 61.49 -25.88
N VAL A 159 8.99 62.16 -25.01
CA VAL A 159 9.44 61.60 -23.74
C VAL A 159 8.28 61.37 -22.80
N GLU A 160 7.33 62.31 -22.71
CA GLU A 160 6.12 62.16 -21.89
C GLU A 160 5.31 60.95 -22.34
N SER A 161 5.04 60.81 -23.64
CA SER A 161 4.32 59.66 -24.20
C SER A 161 5.01 58.31 -23.94
N ASN A 162 6.35 58.28 -24.05
CA ASN A 162 7.12 57.09 -23.75
C ASN A 162 7.05 56.73 -22.25
N CYS A 163 7.15 57.72 -21.36
CA CYS A 163 7.03 57.53 -19.92
C CYS A 163 5.65 57.00 -19.53
N GLU A 164 4.56 57.53 -20.12
CA GLU A 164 3.20 57.01 -19.90
C GLU A 164 3.06 55.55 -20.32
N THR A 165 3.63 55.18 -21.47
CA THR A 165 3.62 53.81 -21.96
C THR A 165 4.33 52.85 -20.99
N VAL A 166 5.52 53.22 -20.52
CA VAL A 166 6.30 52.42 -19.57
C VAL A 166 5.58 52.32 -18.22
N LEU A 167 5.00 53.42 -17.74
CA LEU A 167 4.26 53.44 -16.48
C LEU A 167 3.05 52.50 -16.54
N ASN A 168 2.28 52.55 -17.63
CA ASN A 168 1.13 51.67 -17.83
C ASN A 168 1.52 50.19 -17.90
N ASP A 169 2.59 49.84 -18.63
CA ASP A 169 3.12 48.47 -18.68
C ASP A 169 3.55 47.99 -17.29
N LEU A 170 4.30 48.82 -16.55
CA LEU A 170 4.76 48.48 -15.20
C LEU A 170 3.59 48.31 -14.22
N SER A 171 2.61 49.20 -14.25
CA SER A 171 1.39 49.08 -13.43
C SER A 171 0.65 47.77 -13.71
N SER A 172 0.52 47.38 -14.98
CA SER A 172 -0.13 46.11 -15.34
C SER A 172 0.61 44.88 -14.80
N LYS A 173 1.95 44.90 -14.87
CA LYS A 173 2.80 43.81 -14.34
C LYS A 173 2.74 43.73 -12.82
N VAL A 174 2.73 44.87 -12.13
CA VAL A 174 2.59 44.92 -10.66
C VAL A 174 1.26 44.31 -10.23
N THR A 175 0.14 44.68 -10.87
CA THR A 175 -1.17 44.09 -10.57
C THR A 175 -1.19 42.58 -10.80
N SER A 176 -0.55 42.08 -11.86
CA SER A 176 -0.43 40.63 -12.10
C SER A 176 0.36 39.91 -10.99
N LEU A 177 1.45 40.52 -10.51
CA LEU A 177 2.27 39.95 -9.43
C LEU A 177 1.52 39.92 -8.09
N GLU A 178 0.72 40.94 -7.80
CA GLU A 178 -0.15 41.00 -6.62
C GLU A 178 -1.15 39.84 -6.61
N ILE A 179 -1.82 39.59 -7.75
CA ILE A 179 -2.76 38.47 -7.90
C ILE A 179 -2.05 37.12 -7.67
N GLN A 180 -0.91 36.90 -8.31
CA GLN A 180 -0.13 35.65 -8.15
C GLN A 180 0.31 35.44 -6.70
N THR A 181 0.75 36.50 -6.02
CA THR A 181 1.15 36.43 -4.61
C THR A 181 -0.04 36.05 -3.71
N SER A 182 -1.23 36.57 -3.99
CA SER A 182 -2.45 36.20 -3.26
C SER A 182 -2.81 34.73 -3.47
N ASP A 183 -2.72 34.22 -4.70
CA ASP A 183 -2.99 32.80 -5.01
C ASP A 183 -2.01 31.86 -4.30
N ILE A 184 -0.71 32.21 -4.27
CA ILE A 184 0.31 31.46 -3.53
C ILE A 184 -0.02 31.40 -2.03
N LYS A 185 -0.42 32.52 -1.43
CA LYS A 185 -0.80 32.55 0.00
C LYS A 185 -2.01 31.65 0.29
N SER A 186 -3.02 31.66 -0.58
CA SER A 186 -4.18 30.77 -0.45
C SER A 186 -3.77 29.29 -0.53
N LYS A 187 -2.95 28.93 -1.52
CA LYS A 187 -2.41 27.56 -1.65
C LYS A 187 -1.56 27.14 -0.46
N GLN A 188 -0.73 28.03 0.09
CA GLN A 188 0.03 27.75 1.30
C GLN A 188 -0.88 27.47 2.50
N ALA A 189 -1.97 28.24 2.66
CA ALA A 189 -2.95 28.00 3.71
C ALA A 189 -3.69 26.67 3.53
N GLU A 190 -4.07 26.32 2.30
CA GLU A 190 -4.67 25.01 1.97
C GLU A 190 -3.71 23.85 2.26
N ILE A 191 -2.43 23.99 1.91
CA ILE A 191 -1.39 22.97 2.19
C ILE A 191 -1.22 22.81 3.71
N LEU A 192 -1.12 23.91 4.46
CA LEU A 192 -0.99 23.85 5.93
C LEU A 192 -2.19 23.12 6.55
N LYS A 193 -3.41 23.48 6.13
CA LYS A 193 -4.62 22.80 6.57
C LYS A 193 -4.61 21.32 6.19
N SER A 194 -4.18 20.99 4.98
CA SER A 194 -4.07 19.60 4.53
C SER A 194 -3.05 18.80 5.35
N ILE A 195 -1.93 19.42 5.74
CA ILE A 195 -0.93 18.79 6.62
C ILE A 195 -1.51 18.54 8.01
N GLU A 196 -2.28 19.49 8.57
CA GLU A 196 -2.98 19.35 9.85
C GLU A 196 -4.06 18.27 9.78
N ASP A 197 -4.90 18.27 8.74
CA ASP A 197 -6.01 17.33 8.56
C ASP A 197 -5.54 15.89 8.29
N ASN A 198 -4.37 15.69 7.68
CA ASN A 198 -3.85 14.37 7.29
C ASN A 198 -2.79 13.78 8.23
N ASP A 199 -2.52 14.42 9.37
CA ASP A 199 -1.68 13.92 10.48
C ASP A 199 -0.34 13.25 10.05
N VAL A 200 0.34 13.83 9.06
CA VAL A 200 1.51 13.18 8.45
C VAL A 200 2.76 13.23 9.37
N PHE A 201 2.75 14.05 10.45
CA PHE A 201 3.96 14.33 11.24
C PHE A 201 3.80 14.50 12.77
N THR A 202 2.72 14.10 13.44
CA THR A 202 2.74 13.95 14.91
C THR A 202 3.29 12.57 15.33
N LYS A 203 4.58 12.33 15.06
CA LYS A 203 5.26 11.04 15.32
C LYS A 203 5.18 10.57 16.77
N GLN A 204 4.94 11.47 17.73
CA GLN A 204 4.94 11.12 19.16
C GLN A 204 3.60 10.48 19.59
N GLU A 205 2.47 10.85 18.99
CA GLU A 205 1.18 10.21 19.27
C GLU A 205 0.98 8.95 18.42
N SER A 206 1.36 8.97 17.15
CA SER A 206 1.26 7.79 16.27
C SER A 206 2.14 6.62 16.72
N SER A 207 3.39 6.87 17.17
CA SER A 207 4.25 5.79 17.70
C SER A 207 3.78 5.25 19.05
N ALA A 208 3.27 6.12 19.94
CA ALA A 208 2.68 5.69 21.21
C ALA A 208 1.38 4.90 21.00
N ASN A 209 0.54 5.33 20.06
CA ASN A 209 -0.69 4.63 19.68
C ASN A 209 -0.37 3.24 19.11
N VAL A 210 0.59 3.13 18.19
CA VAL A 210 1.04 1.82 17.68
C VAL A 210 1.55 0.93 18.82
N ILE A 211 2.33 1.47 19.77
CA ILE A 211 2.77 0.71 20.95
C ILE A 211 1.57 0.25 21.78
N TYR A 212 0.60 1.13 22.06
CA TYR A 212 -0.61 0.81 22.83
C TYR A 212 -1.48 -0.25 22.15
N GLN A 213 -1.59 -0.23 20.83
CA GLN A 213 -2.27 -1.27 20.06
C GLN A 213 -1.53 -2.62 20.18
N VAL A 214 -0.20 -2.63 20.06
CA VAL A 214 0.62 -3.85 20.16
C VAL A 214 0.58 -4.46 21.56
N ILE A 215 0.63 -3.64 22.62
CA ILE A 215 0.60 -4.13 24.00
C ILE A 215 -0.83 -4.31 24.56
N GLY A 216 -1.86 -4.07 23.74
CA GLY A 216 -3.27 -4.33 24.09
C GLY A 216 -3.93 -3.26 24.98
N LYS A 217 -3.34 -2.07 25.12
CA LYS A 217 -3.96 -0.93 25.80
C LYS A 217 -5.02 -0.23 24.95
N GLU A 218 -4.97 -0.41 23.63
CA GLU A 218 -5.87 0.23 22.68
C GLU A 218 -6.34 -0.75 21.61
N LYS A 219 -7.58 -0.54 21.14
CA LYS A 219 -8.19 -1.26 20.01
C LYS A 219 -8.47 -0.27 18.89
N VAL A 220 -8.38 -0.74 17.66
CA VAL A 220 -8.66 0.06 16.46
C VAL A 220 -10.13 -0.08 16.12
N ARG A 221 -10.82 1.04 15.91
CA ARG A 221 -12.19 1.07 15.40
C ARG A 221 -12.21 1.59 13.98
N MET A 222 -12.84 0.84 13.08
CA MET A 222 -12.99 1.22 11.67
C MET A 222 -14.46 1.14 11.27
N THR A 223 -14.95 2.15 10.57
CA THR A 223 -16.30 2.16 10.02
C THR A 223 -16.22 1.99 8.51
N PHE A 224 -16.96 1.01 8.00
CA PHE A 224 -17.03 0.69 6.58
C PHE A 224 -18.45 0.86 6.06
N THR A 225 -18.55 1.22 4.78
CA THR A 225 -19.83 1.30 4.06
C THR A 225 -19.78 0.36 2.88
N LEU A 226 -20.74 -0.56 2.84
CA LEU A 226 -20.99 -1.48 1.75
C LEU A 226 -22.18 -0.94 0.96
N ASP A 227 -21.95 -0.62 -0.31
CA ASP A 227 -22.97 -0.15 -1.23
C ASP A 227 -22.87 -0.91 -2.57
N PHE A 228 -23.57 -0.42 -3.58
CA PHE A 228 -23.58 -1.00 -4.92
C PHE A 228 -22.71 -0.22 -5.92
N LEU A 229 -21.86 0.69 -5.45
CA LEU A 229 -20.95 1.42 -6.31
C LEU A 229 -19.96 0.45 -6.97
N GLY A 230 -19.85 0.53 -8.30
CA GLY A 230 -18.98 -0.36 -9.07
C GLY A 230 -19.41 -1.84 -9.08
N LYS A 231 -20.64 -2.17 -8.64
CA LYS A 231 -21.16 -3.53 -8.72
C LYS A 231 -21.48 -3.91 -10.16
N GLU A 232 -20.88 -5.00 -10.62
CA GLU A 232 -21.23 -5.68 -11.87
C GLU A 232 -22.18 -6.86 -11.60
N ALA A 233 -23.31 -6.92 -12.30
CA ALA A 233 -24.33 -7.95 -12.13
C ALA A 233 -23.76 -9.35 -12.39
N GLY A 234 -24.00 -10.29 -11.47
CA GLY A 234 -23.48 -11.66 -11.55
C GLY A 234 -21.98 -11.82 -11.24
N VAL A 235 -21.23 -10.73 -11.02
CA VAL A 235 -19.78 -10.77 -10.70
C VAL A 235 -19.56 -10.51 -9.22
N MET A 236 -18.94 -11.45 -8.51
CA MET A 236 -18.75 -11.37 -7.06
C MET A 236 -17.34 -10.93 -6.62
N THR A 237 -16.37 -10.94 -7.52
CA THR A 237 -14.94 -10.71 -7.20
C THR A 237 -14.65 -9.29 -6.73
N ASN A 238 -15.29 -8.28 -7.31
CA ASN A 238 -15.06 -6.87 -6.94
C ASN A 238 -15.99 -6.44 -5.80
N ASN A 239 -17.29 -6.65 -5.98
CA ASN A 239 -18.33 -6.33 -5.01
C ASN A 239 -19.30 -7.52 -4.92
N ALA A 240 -19.29 -8.22 -3.79
CA ALA A 240 -20.12 -9.41 -3.55
C ALA A 240 -21.55 -9.08 -3.07
N ASN A 241 -21.93 -7.80 -2.98
CA ASN A 241 -23.29 -7.42 -2.60
C ASN A 241 -24.28 -7.82 -3.72
N THR A 242 -25.52 -8.14 -3.34
CA THR A 242 -26.57 -8.52 -4.30
C THR A 242 -27.87 -7.76 -4.09
N TYR A 243 -28.52 -7.43 -5.21
CA TYR A 243 -29.81 -6.77 -5.28
C TYR A 243 -30.76 -7.64 -6.11
N LYS A 244 -31.82 -8.12 -5.47
CA LYS A 244 -32.77 -9.07 -6.07
C LYS A 244 -34.19 -8.59 -5.91
N ALA A 245 -35.07 -8.95 -6.85
CA ALA A 245 -36.48 -8.57 -6.79
C ALA A 245 -37.38 -9.82 -6.76
N TYR A 246 -38.49 -9.72 -6.02
CA TYR A 246 -39.51 -10.76 -5.95
C TYR A 246 -40.90 -10.11 -5.89
N GLY A 247 -41.91 -10.80 -6.42
CA GLY A 247 -43.30 -10.40 -6.37
C GLY A 247 -44.12 -11.55 -5.82
N GLY A 248 -44.85 -11.33 -4.72
CA GLY A 248 -45.62 -12.39 -4.08
C GLY A 248 -46.70 -11.84 -3.15
N THR A 249 -47.59 -12.70 -2.67
CA THR A 249 -48.70 -12.31 -1.79
C THR A 249 -48.33 -12.26 -0.31
N SER A 250 -47.09 -12.63 0.03
CA SER A 250 -46.50 -12.54 1.37
C SER A 250 -45.04 -12.10 1.28
N LEU A 251 -44.45 -11.69 2.40
CA LEU A 251 -43.02 -11.36 2.45
C LEU A 251 -42.20 -12.63 2.22
N GLY A 252 -41.35 -12.61 1.20
CA GLY A 252 -40.39 -13.68 0.93
C GLY A 252 -39.28 -13.69 1.97
N VAL A 253 -38.78 -14.87 2.30
CA VAL A 253 -37.51 -15.02 3.02
C VAL A 253 -36.35 -14.89 2.03
N PRO A 254 -35.10 -14.64 2.46
CA PRO A 254 -33.97 -14.41 1.55
C PRO A 254 -33.81 -15.48 0.45
N SER A 255 -34.04 -16.76 0.76
CA SER A 255 -33.95 -17.86 -0.21
C SER A 255 -35.02 -17.85 -1.30
N ASN A 256 -36.13 -17.11 -1.14
CA ASN A 256 -37.12 -16.93 -2.19
C ASN A 256 -36.64 -15.99 -3.31
N PHE A 257 -35.63 -15.17 -3.06
CA PHE A 257 -35.08 -14.23 -4.03
C PHE A 257 -34.00 -14.91 -4.89
N THR A 258 -34.42 -15.54 -5.98
CA THR A 258 -33.52 -16.28 -6.88
C THR A 258 -33.02 -15.47 -8.07
N SER A 259 -33.71 -14.38 -8.44
CA SER A 259 -33.39 -13.57 -9.62
C SER A 259 -32.66 -12.28 -9.22
N GLU A 260 -31.41 -12.17 -9.64
CA GLU A 260 -30.63 -10.92 -9.54
C GLU A 260 -31.13 -9.89 -10.56
N ILE A 261 -31.05 -8.61 -10.20
CA ILE A 261 -31.47 -7.52 -11.05
C ILE A 261 -30.42 -7.23 -12.13
N ASP A 262 -30.82 -6.57 -13.22
CA ASP A 262 -29.89 -6.20 -14.28
C ASP A 262 -28.94 -5.04 -13.91
N GLN A 263 -27.89 -4.89 -14.71
CA GLN A 263 -26.84 -3.88 -14.49
C GLN A 263 -27.37 -2.44 -14.40
N ASN A 264 -28.39 -2.08 -15.19
CA ASN A 264 -28.91 -0.72 -15.20
C ASN A 264 -29.55 -0.39 -13.85
N SER A 265 -30.19 -1.37 -13.21
CA SER A 265 -30.74 -1.20 -11.87
C SER A 265 -29.69 -1.08 -10.79
N TYR A 266 -28.56 -1.79 -10.87
CA TYR A 266 -27.42 -1.55 -9.97
C TYR A 266 -26.88 -0.12 -10.12
N ASN A 267 -26.69 0.35 -11.35
CA ASN A 267 -26.20 1.71 -11.61
C ASN A 267 -27.10 2.79 -11.01
N LYS A 268 -28.41 2.53 -10.99
CA LYS A 268 -29.44 3.41 -10.40
C LYS A 268 -29.45 3.43 -8.89
N ILE A 269 -29.00 2.37 -8.22
CA ILE A 269 -28.95 2.33 -6.74
C ILE A 269 -27.54 2.56 -6.18
N ALA A 270 -26.56 2.89 -7.04
CA ALA A 270 -25.17 3.03 -6.67
C ALA A 270 -24.86 4.35 -5.93
N LYS A 271 -25.68 5.38 -6.10
CA LYS A 271 -25.50 6.70 -5.49
C LYS A 271 -26.85 7.42 -5.39
N LEU A 272 -26.95 8.38 -4.47
CA LEU A 272 -28.14 9.20 -4.30
C LEU A 272 -28.18 10.33 -5.34
N ASP A 273 -28.92 10.15 -6.44
CA ASP A 273 -29.01 11.14 -7.53
C ASP A 273 -30.44 11.33 -8.10
N ASN A 274 -31.45 10.78 -7.44
CA ASN A 274 -32.86 10.71 -7.86
C ASN A 274 -33.12 9.88 -9.13
N ASN A 275 -32.19 9.04 -9.59
CA ASN A 275 -32.40 8.11 -10.69
C ASN A 275 -32.88 6.74 -10.20
N LEU A 276 -34.18 6.52 -10.24
CA LEU A 276 -34.80 5.40 -9.54
C LEU A 276 -34.70 4.05 -10.27
N SER A 277 -34.32 3.02 -9.53
CA SER A 277 -34.61 1.62 -9.84
C SER A 277 -36.05 1.31 -9.39
N SER A 278 -36.88 0.84 -10.32
CA SER A 278 -38.30 0.55 -10.05
C SER A 278 -38.79 -0.64 -10.85
N TYR A 279 -39.49 -1.55 -10.18
CA TYR A 279 -40.13 -2.72 -10.78
C TYR A 279 -41.56 -2.85 -10.25
N PRO A 280 -42.60 -2.50 -11.01
CA PRO A 280 -43.96 -2.70 -10.54
C PRO A 280 -44.35 -4.18 -10.60
N THR A 281 -45.23 -4.63 -9.70
CA THR A 281 -46.00 -5.88 -9.85
C THR A 281 -47.48 -5.56 -9.89
N THR A 282 -48.21 -6.25 -10.76
CA THR A 282 -49.65 -6.13 -10.95
C THR A 282 -50.30 -7.48 -10.59
N GLY A 283 -51.40 -7.45 -9.86
CA GLY A 283 -52.06 -8.65 -9.33
C GLY A 283 -52.61 -8.38 -7.94
N ALA A 284 -53.91 -8.56 -7.71
CA ALA A 284 -54.53 -8.31 -6.43
C ALA A 284 -53.81 -9.04 -5.29
N GLY A 285 -53.39 -8.29 -4.27
CA GLY A 285 -52.65 -8.80 -3.12
C GLY A 285 -51.15 -9.01 -3.34
N TYR A 286 -50.61 -8.82 -4.55
CA TYR A 286 -49.17 -8.93 -4.80
C TYR A 286 -48.41 -7.73 -4.23
N ILE A 287 -47.25 -8.02 -3.66
CA ILE A 287 -46.32 -7.08 -3.05
C ILE A 287 -45.04 -7.08 -3.88
N ARG A 288 -44.62 -5.91 -4.36
CA ARG A 288 -43.24 -5.74 -4.83
C ARG A 288 -42.33 -5.61 -3.64
N GLN A 289 -41.33 -6.48 -3.62
CA GLN A 289 -40.32 -6.57 -2.58
C GLN A 289 -38.95 -6.78 -3.23
N VAL A 290 -37.94 -6.18 -2.63
CA VAL A 290 -36.56 -6.31 -3.06
C VAL A 290 -35.65 -6.66 -1.90
N LEU A 291 -34.70 -7.54 -2.16
CA LEU A 291 -33.70 -8.01 -1.21
C LEU A 291 -32.36 -7.32 -1.53
N LEU A 292 -31.80 -6.67 -0.54
CA LEU A 292 -30.48 -6.05 -0.55
C LEU A 292 -29.60 -6.86 0.39
N SER A 293 -28.60 -7.56 -0.14
CA SER A 293 -27.69 -8.40 0.62
C SER A 293 -26.29 -7.82 0.56
N TYR A 294 -25.67 -7.61 1.71
CA TYR A 294 -24.33 -7.05 1.83
C TYR A 294 -23.38 -8.09 2.39
N ASN A 295 -22.36 -8.47 1.63
CA ASN A 295 -21.42 -9.52 2.02
C ASN A 295 -20.27 -8.93 2.86
N VAL A 296 -20.44 -8.98 4.17
CA VAL A 296 -19.51 -8.44 5.16
C VAL A 296 -18.22 -9.23 5.21
N LEU A 297 -18.29 -10.57 5.08
CA LEU A 297 -17.11 -11.42 5.12
C LEU A 297 -16.19 -11.17 3.91
N ASP A 298 -16.74 -11.21 2.70
CA ASP A 298 -15.97 -10.97 1.46
C ASP A 298 -15.32 -9.58 1.48
N PHE A 299 -16.05 -8.56 1.94
CA PHE A 299 -15.50 -7.23 2.11
C PHE A 299 -14.33 -7.23 3.11
N LEU A 300 -14.49 -7.82 4.30
CA LEU A 300 -13.43 -7.85 5.31
C LEU A 300 -12.22 -8.70 4.91
N LYS A 301 -12.39 -9.78 4.13
CA LYS A 301 -11.27 -10.52 3.54
C LYS A 301 -10.41 -9.63 2.66
N LYS A 302 -11.03 -8.78 1.85
CA LYS A 302 -10.30 -7.81 1.00
C LYS A 302 -9.59 -6.73 1.82
N GLN A 303 -10.16 -6.32 2.96
CA GLN A 303 -9.55 -5.29 3.81
C GLN A 303 -8.46 -5.82 4.75
N LEU A 304 -8.66 -7.00 5.35
CA LEU A 304 -7.79 -7.56 6.40
C LEU A 304 -6.84 -8.64 5.87
N GLY A 305 -7.12 -9.21 4.70
CA GLY A 305 -6.40 -10.36 4.14
C GLY A 305 -6.91 -11.71 4.68
N GLU A 306 -6.78 -12.76 3.86
CA GLU A 306 -7.17 -14.12 4.26
C GLU A 306 -6.38 -14.62 5.48
N GLU A 307 -5.10 -14.22 5.59
CA GLU A 307 -4.20 -14.58 6.69
C GLU A 307 -4.70 -14.14 8.07
N TYR A 308 -5.43 -13.02 8.15
CA TYR A 308 -6.04 -12.57 9.39
C TYR A 308 -6.92 -13.66 10.02
N PHE A 309 -7.64 -14.37 9.17
CA PHE A 309 -8.58 -15.40 9.58
C PHE A 309 -7.89 -16.74 9.82
N THR A 310 -7.06 -17.17 8.87
CA THR A 310 -6.41 -18.49 8.95
C THR A 310 -5.44 -18.57 10.12
N ALA A 311 -4.73 -17.48 10.44
CA ALA A 311 -3.82 -17.45 11.59
C ALA A 311 -4.55 -17.50 12.95
N GLN A 312 -5.86 -17.25 12.96
CA GLN A 312 -6.76 -17.41 14.09
C GLN A 312 -7.49 -18.77 14.10
N GLY A 313 -7.09 -19.70 13.23
CA GLY A 313 -7.68 -21.04 13.12
C GLY A 313 -9.03 -21.10 12.40
N ALA A 314 -9.49 -19.99 11.81
CA ALA A 314 -10.75 -19.95 11.08
C ALA A 314 -10.54 -20.31 9.59
N LEU A 315 -10.77 -21.58 9.24
CA LEU A 315 -10.46 -22.14 7.92
C LEU A 315 -11.67 -22.15 6.97
N SER A 316 -12.87 -22.26 7.52
CA SER A 316 -14.13 -22.22 6.76
C SER A 316 -14.81 -20.86 6.86
N ASN A 317 -15.60 -20.48 5.85
CA ASN A 317 -16.36 -19.21 5.87
C ASN A 317 -17.22 -19.08 7.14
N SER A 318 -17.83 -20.16 7.61
CA SER A 318 -18.64 -20.13 8.83
C SER A 318 -17.82 -19.77 10.07
N GLU A 319 -16.61 -20.32 10.23
CA GLU A 319 -15.73 -19.99 11.34
C GLU A 319 -15.25 -18.53 11.25
N GLN A 320 -14.96 -18.08 10.03
CA GLN A 320 -14.54 -16.71 9.76
C GLN A 320 -15.64 -15.69 10.09
N VAL A 321 -16.90 -16.02 9.79
CA VAL A 321 -18.07 -15.22 10.20
C VAL A 321 -18.17 -15.14 11.73
N GLU A 322 -18.05 -16.27 12.43
CA GLU A 322 -18.13 -16.30 13.90
C GLU A 322 -16.99 -15.50 14.56
N LEU A 323 -15.84 -15.38 13.89
CA LEU A 323 -14.72 -14.54 14.33
C LEU A 323 -15.03 -13.03 14.24
N ILE A 324 -15.71 -12.57 13.18
CA ILE A 324 -15.95 -11.14 12.93
C ILE A 324 -17.22 -10.60 13.61
N LYS A 325 -18.28 -11.41 13.74
CA LYS A 325 -19.55 -11.02 14.37
C LYS A 325 -19.39 -10.32 15.73
N PRO A 326 -18.60 -10.84 16.70
CA PRO A 326 -18.43 -10.17 18.00
C PRO A 326 -17.61 -8.89 17.91
N LYS A 327 -16.85 -8.68 16.83
CA LYS A 327 -16.01 -7.50 16.62
C LYS A 327 -16.79 -6.33 16.02
N ILE A 328 -17.97 -6.59 15.42
CA ILE A 328 -18.84 -5.53 14.91
C ILE A 328 -19.62 -4.92 16.08
N THR A 329 -19.35 -3.66 16.38
CA THR A 329 -19.87 -2.95 17.56
C THR A 329 -21.07 -2.06 17.26
N ASN A 330 -21.22 -1.63 16.01
CA ASN A 330 -22.35 -0.84 15.56
C ASN A 330 -22.61 -1.11 14.08
N ASP A 331 -23.87 -1.17 13.69
CA ASP A 331 -24.26 -1.40 12.30
C ASP A 331 -25.66 -0.88 11.97
N GLN A 332 -25.81 -0.42 10.73
CA GLN A 332 -27.05 0.13 10.22
C GLN A 332 -27.24 -0.14 8.74
N GLY A 333 -28.45 -0.53 8.35
CA GLY A 333 -28.88 -0.54 6.96
C GLY A 333 -29.61 0.75 6.61
N ASN A 334 -29.36 1.27 5.41
CA ASN A 334 -30.00 2.47 4.89
C ASN A 334 -30.60 2.20 3.51
N VAL A 335 -31.79 2.73 3.27
CA VAL A 335 -32.41 2.76 1.96
C VAL A 335 -33.05 4.12 1.69
N TYR A 336 -32.84 4.63 0.49
CA TYR A 336 -33.39 5.88 0.00
C TYR A 336 -34.37 5.57 -1.12
N GLY A 337 -35.62 5.96 -0.91
CA GLY A 337 -36.67 5.67 -1.90
C GLY A 337 -38.07 5.97 -1.41
N TYR A 338 -39.04 5.49 -2.17
CA TYR A 338 -40.46 5.51 -1.81
C TYR A 338 -41.17 4.33 -2.49
N GLY A 339 -42.30 3.91 -1.92
CA GLY A 339 -43.11 2.83 -2.48
C GLY A 339 -44.50 3.32 -2.85
N VAL A 340 -45.12 2.67 -3.82
CA VAL A 340 -46.46 2.95 -4.34
C VAL A 340 -47.28 1.67 -4.30
N GLY A 341 -48.56 1.77 -3.96
CA GLY A 341 -49.52 0.68 -4.05
C GLY A 341 -50.92 1.15 -3.68
N ALA A 342 -51.87 0.22 -3.58
CA ALA A 342 -53.28 0.52 -3.30
C ALA A 342 -53.48 1.26 -1.95
N GLY A 343 -52.59 1.02 -0.99
CA GLY A 343 -52.56 1.70 0.31
C GLY A 343 -51.93 3.11 0.31
N GLY A 344 -51.66 3.68 -0.87
CA GLY A 344 -50.98 4.96 -1.05
C GLY A 344 -49.45 4.83 -1.06
N ASN A 345 -48.75 5.95 -0.88
CA ASN A 345 -47.29 5.96 -0.86
C ASN A 345 -46.78 5.40 0.47
N LYS A 346 -46.01 4.30 0.43
CA LYS A 346 -45.30 3.76 1.59
C LYS A 346 -44.13 2.90 1.14
N LEU A 347 -42.96 3.12 1.70
CA LEU A 347 -41.84 2.17 1.63
C LEU A 347 -41.62 1.60 3.02
N THR A 348 -41.52 0.28 3.13
CA THR A 348 -41.18 -0.41 4.37
C THR A 348 -39.83 -1.09 4.20
N PHE A 349 -38.97 -0.98 5.20
CA PHE A 349 -37.64 -1.56 5.24
C PHE A 349 -37.54 -2.44 6.49
N ALA A 350 -36.95 -3.62 6.37
CA ALA A 350 -36.69 -4.55 7.47
C ALA A 350 -35.38 -5.31 7.27
N VAL A 351 -34.82 -5.87 8.34
CA VAL A 351 -33.59 -6.67 8.33
C VAL A 351 -33.91 -8.13 8.67
N TRP A 352 -33.20 -9.09 8.06
CA TRP A 352 -33.40 -10.51 8.31
C TRP A 352 -32.67 -10.97 9.57
N ASN A 353 -33.41 -11.42 10.57
CA ASN A 353 -32.84 -12.04 11.74
C ASN A 353 -32.55 -13.53 11.46
N VAL A 354 -31.28 -13.92 11.41
CA VAL A 354 -30.86 -15.29 11.09
C VAL A 354 -31.06 -16.26 12.25
N ARG A 355 -31.25 -15.77 13.48
CA ARG A 355 -31.51 -16.60 14.66
C ARG A 355 -32.97 -17.06 14.74
N TRP A 356 -33.91 -16.16 14.45
CA TRP A 356 -35.35 -16.40 14.52
C TRP A 356 -36.00 -16.64 13.16
N LEU A 357 -35.23 -16.51 12.08
CA LEU A 357 -35.66 -16.71 10.70
C LEU A 357 -36.87 -15.83 10.34
N ASN A 358 -36.81 -14.54 10.67
CA ASN A 358 -37.87 -13.59 10.40
C ASN A 358 -37.34 -12.19 10.03
N TRP A 359 -38.21 -11.36 9.46
CA TRP A 359 -37.94 -9.93 9.26
C TRP A 359 -38.18 -9.18 10.57
N SER A 360 -37.18 -8.42 11.03
CA SER A 360 -37.23 -7.59 12.24
C SER A 360 -36.78 -6.15 11.94
N GLY A 361 -36.74 -5.29 12.98
CA GLY A 361 -36.25 -3.91 12.84
C GLY A 361 -37.09 -3.03 11.90
N THR A 362 -38.33 -3.43 11.63
CA THR A 362 -39.17 -2.85 10.57
C THR A 362 -39.45 -1.37 10.79
N LYS A 363 -39.13 -0.56 9.78
CA LYS A 363 -39.46 0.87 9.72
C LYS A 363 -40.12 1.20 8.39
N SER A 364 -40.93 2.26 8.37
CA SER A 364 -41.59 2.68 7.12
C SER A 364 -41.71 4.19 7.00
N ARG A 365 -41.86 4.65 5.77
CA ARG A 365 -42.10 6.06 5.43
C ARG A 365 -43.20 6.15 4.39
N THR A 366 -44.05 7.16 4.49
CA THR A 366 -45.24 7.34 3.63
C THR A 366 -45.14 8.50 2.64
N THR A 367 -43.92 8.94 2.34
CA THR A 367 -43.68 10.04 1.39
C THR A 367 -43.80 9.56 -0.05
N ALA A 368 -44.22 10.46 -0.94
CA ALA A 368 -44.28 10.23 -2.39
C ALA A 368 -42.95 10.51 -3.10
N THR A 369 -41.94 10.97 -2.36
CA THR A 369 -40.61 11.34 -2.86
C THR A 369 -39.54 10.55 -2.13
N VAL A 370 -38.33 10.51 -2.71
CA VAL A 370 -37.15 9.86 -2.15
C VAL A 370 -36.92 10.33 -0.72
N SER A 371 -36.84 9.36 0.19
CA SER A 371 -36.62 9.61 1.61
C SER A 371 -35.80 8.47 2.20
N ASN A 372 -35.02 8.78 3.25
CA ASN A 372 -34.19 7.78 3.93
C ASN A 372 -35.00 6.98 4.96
N ILE A 373 -34.79 5.68 5.00
CA ILE A 373 -35.18 4.77 6.08
C ILE A 373 -33.93 4.05 6.59
N SER A 374 -33.59 4.25 7.87
CA SER A 374 -32.42 3.65 8.51
C SER A 374 -32.80 2.68 9.62
N ILE A 375 -32.25 1.47 9.60
CA ILE A 375 -32.44 0.43 10.62
C ILE A 375 -31.11 0.22 11.36
N PRO A 376 -31.00 0.67 12.62
CA PRO A 376 -29.89 0.26 13.48
C PRO A 376 -30.10 -1.19 13.93
N ILE A 377 -29.06 -2.01 13.82
CA ILE A 377 -29.12 -3.45 14.12
C ILE A 377 -28.53 -3.75 15.50
N ASN A 378 -27.43 -3.08 15.88
CA ASN A 378 -26.80 -3.11 17.21
C ASN A 378 -26.45 -4.53 17.74
N ASN A 379 -26.46 -5.56 16.89
CA ASN A 379 -26.15 -6.95 17.26
C ASN A 379 -25.87 -7.82 16.02
N ALA A 380 -24.72 -7.61 15.36
CA ALA A 380 -24.35 -8.35 14.14
C ALA A 380 -24.45 -9.89 14.23
N LYS A 381 -24.33 -10.47 15.44
CA LYS A 381 -24.46 -11.91 15.68
C LYS A 381 -25.79 -12.50 15.20
N GLU A 382 -26.86 -11.72 15.23
CA GLU A 382 -28.21 -12.18 14.90
C GLU A 382 -28.65 -11.85 13.47
N TYR A 383 -27.83 -11.13 12.70
CA TYR A 383 -28.23 -10.55 11.41
C TYR A 383 -27.26 -10.81 10.25
N ILE A 384 -26.09 -11.40 10.53
CA ILE A 384 -25.15 -11.88 9.52
C ILE A 384 -25.25 -13.42 9.43
N ASP A 385 -25.54 -13.94 8.23
CA ASP A 385 -25.64 -15.38 7.98
C ASP A 385 -24.27 -16.08 7.96
N SER A 386 -24.27 -17.41 7.79
CA SER A 386 -23.04 -18.22 7.76
C SER A 386 -22.14 -17.94 6.53
N ASP A 387 -22.68 -17.34 5.48
CA ASP A 387 -21.96 -16.96 4.26
C ASP A 387 -21.43 -15.51 4.35
N GLY A 388 -21.71 -14.81 5.45
CA GLY A 388 -21.25 -13.46 5.75
C GLY A 388 -22.18 -12.36 5.25
N ASN A 389 -23.40 -12.66 4.84
CA ASN A 389 -24.35 -11.68 4.33
C ASN A 389 -25.25 -11.10 5.42
N CYS A 390 -25.42 -9.77 5.40
CA CYS A 390 -26.52 -9.10 6.09
C CYS A 390 -27.62 -8.77 5.07
N HIS A 391 -28.84 -9.26 5.32
CA HIS A 391 -29.96 -9.12 4.38
C HIS A 391 -30.98 -8.10 4.86
N PHE A 392 -31.41 -7.25 3.93
CA PHE A 392 -32.50 -6.31 4.13
C PHE A 392 -33.55 -6.46 3.05
N ILE A 393 -34.80 -6.22 3.43
CA ILE A 393 -35.93 -6.19 2.50
C ILE A 393 -36.52 -4.78 2.45
N ALA A 394 -36.75 -4.28 1.24
CA ALA A 394 -37.56 -3.08 1.01
C ALA A 394 -38.81 -3.46 0.21
N TYR A 395 -39.99 -3.02 0.64
CA TYR A 395 -41.25 -3.39 -0.01
C TYR A 395 -42.33 -2.30 0.07
N ALA A 396 -43.22 -2.31 -0.92
CA ALA A 396 -44.33 -1.38 -1.06
C ALA A 396 -45.66 -2.00 -0.60
N PRO A 397 -46.76 -1.22 -0.45
CA PRO A 397 -48.10 -1.75 -0.24
C PRO A 397 -48.53 -2.71 -1.34
N VAL A 398 -49.52 -3.54 -1.05
CA VAL A 398 -50.12 -4.48 -2.01
C VAL A 398 -50.70 -3.76 -3.22
N SER A 399 -50.74 -4.47 -4.36
CA SER A 399 -51.53 -4.08 -5.54
C SER A 399 -52.99 -4.49 -5.36
N ASP A 400 -53.90 -3.73 -5.97
CA ASP A 400 -55.35 -4.00 -6.03
C ASP A 400 -55.84 -4.22 -7.47
N ASP A 401 -54.97 -4.76 -8.34
CA ASP A 401 -55.12 -4.88 -9.80
C ASP A 401 -55.18 -3.56 -10.59
N SER A 402 -55.60 -2.46 -9.96
CA SER A 402 -55.67 -1.14 -10.60
C SER A 402 -54.40 -0.32 -10.35
N THR A 403 -53.92 -0.34 -9.12
CA THR A 403 -52.70 0.31 -8.65
C THR A 403 -51.62 -0.75 -8.48
N ALA A 404 -50.54 -0.65 -9.27
CA ALA A 404 -49.40 -1.55 -9.14
C ALA A 404 -48.67 -1.34 -7.81
N SER A 405 -48.12 -2.43 -7.25
CA SER A 405 -47.18 -2.35 -6.13
C SER A 405 -45.78 -2.11 -6.69
N ALA A 406 -45.11 -1.03 -6.29
CA ALA A 406 -43.79 -0.67 -6.79
C ALA A 406 -42.91 -0.11 -5.68
N ALA A 407 -41.72 -0.68 -5.51
CA ALA A 407 -40.66 -0.13 -4.68
C ALA A 407 -39.68 0.64 -5.58
N ASN A 408 -39.54 1.95 -5.34
CA ASN A 408 -38.67 2.84 -6.10
C ASN A 408 -37.46 3.20 -5.23
N LEU A 409 -36.30 2.68 -5.57
CA LEU A 409 -35.06 2.88 -4.82
C LEU A 409 -34.08 3.74 -5.60
N ASP A 410 -33.43 4.66 -4.89
CA ASP A 410 -32.41 5.57 -5.40
C ASP A 410 -31.01 5.22 -4.89
N TYR A 411 -30.91 4.79 -3.64
CA TYR A 411 -29.63 4.43 -3.04
C TYR A 411 -29.86 3.49 -1.88
N ALA A 412 -28.95 2.55 -1.65
CA ALA A 412 -28.95 1.72 -0.45
C ALA A 412 -27.53 1.37 -0.05
N ASN A 413 -27.30 1.31 1.26
CA ASN A 413 -26.02 0.88 1.82
C ASN A 413 -26.21 0.18 3.17
N TYR A 414 -25.18 -0.57 3.57
CA TYR A 414 -24.99 -1.08 4.91
C TYR A 414 -23.69 -0.51 5.48
N GLN A 415 -23.78 0.11 6.65
CA GLN A 415 -22.61 0.65 7.34
C GLN A 415 -22.40 -0.13 8.63
N PHE A 416 -21.17 -0.55 8.88
CA PHE A 416 -20.81 -1.22 10.14
C PHE A 416 -19.48 -0.70 10.67
N THR A 417 -19.32 -0.77 11.98
CA THR A 417 -18.09 -0.45 12.70
C THR A 417 -17.53 -1.72 13.31
N ILE A 418 -16.26 -2.01 13.02
CA ILE A 418 -15.53 -3.15 13.57
C ILE A 418 -14.45 -2.66 14.52
N GLU A 419 -14.33 -3.33 15.67
CA GLU A 419 -13.29 -3.12 16.66
C GLU A 419 -12.28 -4.27 16.61
N LEU A 420 -11.04 -3.97 16.23
CA LEU A 420 -9.95 -4.93 16.09
C LEU A 420 -8.87 -4.70 17.14
N SER A 421 -8.21 -5.77 17.55
CA SER A 421 -7.08 -5.73 18.49
C SER A 421 -5.86 -6.38 17.86
N MET A 422 -4.80 -5.59 17.66
CA MET A 422 -3.52 -6.08 17.17
C MET A 422 -2.91 -7.05 18.18
N ASN A 423 -3.04 -6.76 19.47
CA ASN A 423 -2.58 -7.65 20.54
C ASN A 423 -3.30 -9.01 20.50
N GLU A 424 -4.63 -9.04 20.38
CA GLU A 424 -5.38 -10.31 20.27
C GLU A 424 -4.94 -11.11 19.04
N PHE A 425 -4.73 -10.43 17.91
CA PHE A 425 -4.23 -11.08 16.70
C PHE A 425 -2.82 -11.66 16.88
N ILE A 426 -1.87 -10.90 17.44
CA ILE A 426 -0.52 -11.39 17.73
C ILE A 426 -0.57 -12.60 18.69
N GLN A 427 -1.36 -12.53 19.76
CA GLN A 427 -1.52 -13.64 20.70
C GLN A 427 -2.11 -14.88 20.02
N SER A 428 -3.07 -14.71 19.11
CA SER A 428 -3.63 -15.82 18.34
C SER A 428 -2.59 -16.49 17.43
N MET A 429 -1.74 -15.70 16.75
CA MET A 429 -0.65 -16.23 15.92
C MET A 429 0.37 -17.02 16.76
N ILE A 430 0.69 -16.54 17.96
CA ILE A 430 1.57 -17.25 18.89
C ILE A 430 0.91 -18.54 19.38
N ALA A 431 -0.37 -18.48 19.72
CA ALA A 431 -1.12 -19.64 20.20
C ALA A 431 -1.24 -20.74 19.13
N ALA A 432 -1.56 -20.38 17.88
CA ALA A 432 -1.57 -21.31 16.76
C ALA A 432 -0.21 -22.01 16.59
N ASN A 433 0.88 -21.22 16.54
CA ASN A 433 2.22 -21.78 16.37
C ASN A 433 2.75 -22.57 17.57
N HIS A 434 2.33 -22.24 18.80
CA HIS A 434 2.83 -22.92 20.00
C HIS A 434 2.01 -24.14 20.39
N ILE A 435 0.68 -24.11 20.24
CA ILE A 435 -0.22 -25.19 20.66
C ILE A 435 -0.31 -26.28 19.59
N GLU A 436 -0.43 -25.92 18.31
CA GLU A 436 -0.53 -26.94 17.25
C GLU A 436 0.73 -27.77 17.14
N ASN A 437 1.89 -27.22 17.50
CA ASN A 437 3.15 -27.94 17.46
C ASN A 437 3.41 -28.81 18.70
N LEU A 438 2.50 -28.85 19.70
CA LEU A 438 2.65 -29.73 20.86
C LEU A 438 1.90 -31.04 20.67
N ALA A 439 2.59 -32.15 20.90
CA ALA A 439 1.97 -33.48 20.82
C ALA A 439 0.88 -33.66 21.91
N ALA A 440 -0.31 -34.08 21.49
CA ALA A 440 -1.33 -34.60 22.39
C ALA A 440 -0.87 -35.90 23.06
N GLN A 441 -1.59 -36.35 24.10
CA GLN A 441 -1.20 -37.58 24.81
C GLN A 441 -1.19 -38.80 23.89
N GLU A 442 -2.23 -38.95 23.08
CA GLU A 442 -2.40 -40.09 22.17
C GLU A 442 -1.29 -40.09 21.11
N GLU A 443 -0.99 -38.93 20.51
CA GLU A 443 0.10 -38.75 19.54
C GLU A 443 1.46 -39.06 20.16
N ALA A 444 1.70 -38.57 21.39
CA ALA A 444 2.92 -38.85 22.14
C ALA A 444 3.09 -40.34 22.47
N GLU A 445 2.02 -41.01 22.90
CA GLU A 445 2.03 -42.45 23.19
C GLU A 445 2.18 -43.31 21.93
N ALA A 446 1.67 -42.86 20.77
CA ALA A 446 1.86 -43.53 19.49
C ALA A 446 3.30 -43.41 18.98
N SER A 447 3.94 -42.25 19.19
CA SER A 447 5.34 -41.98 18.80
C SER A 447 5.62 -42.15 17.29
N GLU A 448 4.68 -41.70 16.44
CA GLU A 448 4.78 -41.82 14.97
C GLU A 448 5.09 -40.49 14.24
N ASP A 449 4.73 -39.35 14.82
CA ASP A 449 4.86 -38.02 14.20
C ASP A 449 6.11 -37.27 14.71
N ASN A 450 7.05 -36.97 13.80
CA ASN A 450 8.28 -36.25 14.09
C ASN A 450 8.17 -34.72 13.91
N THR A 451 7.01 -34.21 13.52
CA THR A 451 6.78 -32.76 13.34
C THR A 451 6.35 -32.06 14.62
N LYS A 452 5.87 -32.82 15.61
CA LYS A 452 5.42 -32.31 16.91
C LYS A 452 6.53 -32.28 17.96
N THR A 453 6.46 -31.31 18.85
CA THR A 453 7.29 -31.20 20.05
C THR A 453 6.57 -31.82 21.24
N MET A 454 7.26 -32.65 22.02
CA MET A 454 6.70 -33.23 23.24
C MET A 454 7.08 -32.40 24.47
N THR A 455 6.12 -32.14 25.35
CA THR A 455 6.44 -31.61 26.69
C THR A 455 7.11 -32.69 27.55
N PRO A 456 7.84 -32.34 28.63
CA PRO A 456 8.44 -33.33 29.53
C PRO A 456 7.45 -34.36 30.07
N LEU A 457 6.20 -33.96 30.33
CA LEU A 457 5.14 -34.86 30.75
C LEU A 457 4.79 -35.88 29.66
N ARG A 458 4.65 -35.43 28.41
CA ARG A 458 4.34 -36.30 27.26
C ARG A 458 5.48 -37.27 26.97
N VAL A 459 6.73 -36.81 27.10
CA VAL A 459 7.92 -37.69 27.01
C VAL A 459 7.83 -38.78 28.07
N PHE A 460 7.59 -38.44 29.33
CA PHE A 460 7.46 -39.43 30.40
C PHE A 460 6.31 -40.42 30.13
N GLN A 461 5.14 -39.95 29.67
CA GLN A 461 4.00 -40.80 29.34
C GLN A 461 4.32 -41.79 28.21
N SER A 462 4.96 -41.34 27.13
CA SER A 462 5.37 -42.22 26.02
C SER A 462 6.34 -43.32 26.48
N ILE A 463 7.32 -42.97 27.33
CA ILE A 463 8.27 -43.92 27.90
C ILE A 463 7.56 -44.89 28.84
N ALA A 464 6.70 -44.40 29.74
CA ALA A 464 5.93 -45.23 30.65
C ALA A 464 5.03 -46.23 29.89
N LYS A 465 4.40 -45.78 28.79
CA LYS A 465 3.60 -46.63 27.90
C LYS A 465 4.45 -47.69 27.20
N TRP A 466 5.60 -47.31 26.65
CA TRP A 466 6.49 -48.23 25.94
C TRP A 466 7.13 -49.29 26.85
N THR A 467 7.42 -48.91 28.09
CA THR A 467 8.02 -49.79 29.11
C THR A 467 7.01 -50.69 29.81
N LYS A 468 5.71 -50.35 29.73
CA LYS A 468 4.63 -51.16 30.31
C LYS A 468 4.74 -52.61 29.80
N ASP A 469 4.83 -53.54 30.74
CA ASP A 469 4.92 -54.99 30.51
C ASP A 469 6.24 -55.52 29.91
N LYS A 470 7.29 -54.68 29.79
CA LYS A 470 8.61 -55.11 29.28
C LYS A 470 9.64 -55.42 30.36
N PHE A 471 9.40 -54.98 31.59
CA PHE A 471 10.34 -55.12 32.71
C PHE A 471 9.64 -55.70 33.93
N VAL A 472 10.35 -56.55 34.68
CA VAL A 472 9.95 -56.98 36.02
C VAL A 472 10.57 -55.98 37.00
N SER A 473 9.75 -55.28 37.76
CA SER A 473 10.20 -54.10 38.52
C SER A 473 9.47 -53.85 39.84
N MET A 474 8.38 -54.57 40.11
CA MET A 474 7.65 -54.39 41.36
C MET A 474 8.40 -55.02 42.53
N THR A 475 8.39 -54.35 43.68
CA THR A 475 8.84 -54.93 44.96
C THR A 475 7.80 -55.88 45.57
N GLU A 476 6.62 -55.96 44.96
CA GLU A 476 5.50 -56.81 45.33
C GLU A 476 5.43 -58.04 44.41
N ASN A 477 4.42 -58.89 44.62
CA ASN A 477 4.21 -60.05 43.74
C ASN A 477 3.90 -59.59 42.30
N GLU A 478 4.73 -60.01 41.34
CA GLU A 478 4.56 -59.71 39.93
C GLU A 478 4.35 -61.01 39.12
N THR A 479 3.31 -61.04 38.30
CA THR A 479 3.02 -62.20 37.43
C THR A 479 3.69 -62.02 36.08
N VAL A 480 4.67 -62.86 35.78
CA VAL A 480 5.35 -62.85 34.48
C VAL A 480 4.77 -63.95 33.59
N LEU A 481 4.03 -63.57 32.55
CA LEU A 481 3.44 -64.52 31.60
C LEU A 481 4.45 -64.92 30.50
N GLY A 482 4.24 -66.12 29.92
CA GLY A 482 5.05 -66.68 28.83
C GLY A 482 6.26 -67.51 29.29
N ILE A 483 6.88 -68.24 28.36
CA ILE A 483 8.10 -69.03 28.62
C ILE A 483 9.27 -68.08 28.88
N LYS A 484 9.95 -68.23 30.02
CA LYS A 484 11.16 -67.48 30.37
C LYS A 484 12.35 -68.42 30.38
N ASN A 485 13.17 -68.32 29.33
CA ASN A 485 14.39 -69.10 29.20
C ASN A 485 15.55 -68.33 29.86
N PHE A 486 15.65 -68.41 31.19
CA PHE A 486 16.77 -67.84 31.92
C PHE A 486 18.05 -68.59 31.54
N ALA A 487 18.85 -68.02 30.63
CA ALA A 487 20.07 -68.66 30.12
C ALA A 487 21.06 -69.09 31.21
N ASN A 488 21.06 -68.37 32.35
CA ASN A 488 21.91 -68.64 33.50
C ASN A 488 21.17 -69.30 34.69
N GLY A 489 19.93 -69.77 34.46
CA GLY A 489 19.05 -70.29 35.50
C GLY A 489 18.44 -69.21 36.41
N LEU A 490 17.55 -69.65 37.31
CA LEU A 490 16.96 -68.82 38.37
C LEU A 490 17.88 -68.84 39.59
N GLN A 491 18.17 -67.67 40.15
CA GLN A 491 18.97 -67.53 41.37
C GLN A 491 18.19 -66.87 42.50
N VAL A 492 18.40 -67.34 43.73
CA VAL A 492 17.94 -66.70 44.96
C VAL A 492 19.17 -66.50 45.86
N ASN A 493 19.46 -65.26 46.24
CA ASN A 493 20.66 -64.90 47.01
C ASN A 493 21.97 -65.44 46.41
N GLY A 494 22.09 -65.41 45.07
CA GLY A 494 23.28 -65.88 44.34
C GLY A 494 23.43 -67.40 44.26
N ARG A 495 22.42 -68.18 44.68
CA ARG A 495 22.40 -69.65 44.56
C ARG A 495 21.36 -70.08 43.54
N ASN A 496 21.69 -71.08 42.73
CA ASN A 496 20.77 -71.65 41.75
C ASN A 496 19.59 -72.35 42.45
N VAL A 497 18.38 -72.19 41.89
CA VAL A 497 17.15 -72.84 42.37
C VAL A 497 16.99 -74.19 41.69
N LEU A 498 16.82 -75.27 42.46
CA LEU A 498 16.51 -76.61 41.95
C LEU A 498 15.04 -76.67 41.48
N SER A 499 14.83 -76.92 40.18
CA SER A 499 13.52 -76.82 39.52
C SER A 499 12.79 -78.15 39.30
N GLN A 500 13.28 -79.26 39.85
CA GLN A 500 12.70 -80.60 39.62
C GLN A 500 12.57 -81.41 40.92
N LYS A 501 11.52 -82.25 40.99
CA LYS A 501 11.14 -83.08 42.15
C LYS A 501 12.27 -84.07 42.45
N GLY A 502 13.08 -83.77 43.47
CA GLY A 502 14.46 -84.22 43.65
C GLY A 502 14.72 -85.69 44.01
N GLU A 503 14.03 -86.66 43.38
CA GLU A 503 14.41 -88.08 43.42
C GLU A 503 14.27 -88.72 42.02
N ILE A 504 15.36 -89.27 41.49
CA ILE A 504 15.35 -90.14 40.30
C ILE A 504 15.73 -91.56 40.75
N VAL A 505 15.03 -92.59 40.27
CA VAL A 505 15.23 -93.99 40.68
C VAL A 505 15.57 -94.86 39.47
N PHE A 506 16.59 -95.69 39.60
CA PHE A 506 17.00 -96.69 38.61
C PHE A 506 17.10 -98.06 39.28
N ASP A 507 16.49 -99.07 38.67
CA ASP A 507 16.37 -100.41 39.23
C ASP A 507 16.99 -101.43 38.27
N HIS A 508 17.96 -102.19 38.79
CA HIS A 508 18.55 -103.32 38.09
C HIS A 508 18.03 -104.63 38.68
N THR A 509 17.43 -105.48 37.86
CA THR A 509 16.81 -106.76 38.23
C THR A 509 17.26 -107.87 37.27
N SER A 510 16.70 -109.07 37.40
CA SER A 510 16.93 -110.14 36.43
C SER A 510 16.44 -109.83 35.00
N GLU A 511 15.58 -108.83 34.84
CA GLU A 511 15.12 -108.35 33.52
C GLU A 511 16.14 -107.45 32.83
N THR A 512 16.91 -106.67 33.60
CA THR A 512 17.90 -105.72 33.07
C THR A 512 19.29 -106.32 33.01
N ASP A 513 19.64 -107.20 33.96
CA ASP A 513 20.99 -107.72 34.13
C ASP A 513 20.97 -109.23 34.37
N SER A 514 21.43 -109.98 33.38
CA SER A 514 21.44 -111.47 33.41
C SER A 514 22.30 -112.09 34.52
N SER A 515 23.17 -111.29 35.15
CA SER A 515 23.97 -111.69 36.32
C SER A 515 23.14 -111.75 37.62
N ILE A 516 21.93 -111.17 37.62
CA ILE A 516 20.97 -111.19 38.71
C ILE A 516 19.90 -112.25 38.40
N GLN A 517 19.68 -113.17 39.33
CA GLN A 517 18.64 -114.21 39.23
C GLN A 517 17.32 -113.79 39.88
N SER A 518 17.38 -113.04 40.99
CA SER A 518 16.22 -112.57 41.74
C SER A 518 16.62 -111.36 42.60
N GLY A 519 15.66 -110.55 43.05
CA GLY A 519 15.92 -109.32 43.82
C GLY A 519 16.18 -108.09 42.94
N ILE A 520 16.75 -107.04 43.53
CA ILE A 520 16.93 -105.71 42.94
C ILE A 520 18.21 -105.02 43.44
N VAL A 521 18.88 -104.31 42.54
CA VAL A 521 19.87 -103.28 42.87
C VAL A 521 19.26 -101.93 42.51
N ARG A 522 18.94 -101.11 43.51
CA ARG A 522 18.24 -99.83 43.32
C ARG A 522 19.15 -98.64 43.59
N PHE A 523 19.25 -97.74 42.62
CA PHE A 523 19.90 -96.45 42.74
C PHE A 523 18.85 -95.35 42.90
N LYS A 524 19.00 -94.50 43.91
CA LYS A 524 18.17 -93.32 44.16
C LYS A 524 19.05 -92.08 44.16
N ARG A 525 18.79 -91.14 43.25
CA ARG A 525 19.55 -89.91 43.10
C ARG A 525 18.81 -88.72 43.70
N TYR A 526 19.46 -88.05 44.65
CA TYR A 526 19.03 -86.82 45.32
C TYR A 526 20.04 -85.70 45.01
N GLY A 527 19.81 -84.94 43.94
CA GLY A 527 20.77 -83.94 43.45
C GLY A 527 22.10 -84.60 43.06
N ASP A 528 23.19 -84.19 43.74
CA ASP A 528 24.53 -84.76 43.50
C ASP A 528 24.77 -86.10 44.22
N TRP A 529 23.91 -86.48 45.17
CA TRP A 529 24.07 -87.71 45.96
C TRP A 529 23.27 -88.86 45.37
N ILE A 530 23.84 -90.06 45.36
CA ILE A 530 23.18 -91.30 44.96
C ILE A 530 23.28 -92.30 46.10
N LEU A 531 22.14 -92.86 46.51
CA LEU A 531 22.06 -94.00 47.39
C LEU A 531 21.82 -95.26 46.55
N VAL A 532 22.74 -96.23 46.61
CA VAL A 532 22.55 -97.56 46.04
C VAL A 532 22.21 -98.56 47.13
N ASN A 533 21.22 -99.41 46.88
CA ASN A 533 20.87 -100.55 47.72
C ASN A 533 20.96 -101.83 46.90
N PHE A 534 21.85 -102.73 47.30
CA PHE A 534 21.98 -104.07 46.75
C PHE A 534 21.11 -105.03 47.57
N ASN A 535 20.23 -105.77 46.90
CA ASN A 535 19.50 -106.90 47.46
C ASN A 535 19.18 -107.87 46.32
N PHE A 536 20.13 -108.71 45.94
CA PHE A 536 20.04 -109.54 44.74
C PHE A 536 20.58 -110.95 44.97
N GLN A 537 20.09 -111.92 44.20
CA GLN A 537 20.63 -113.26 44.09
C GLN A 537 21.52 -113.35 42.86
N CYS A 538 22.75 -113.83 43.02
CA CYS A 538 23.64 -114.09 41.89
C CYS A 538 23.12 -115.25 41.03
N ARG A 539 23.32 -115.18 39.71
CA ARG A 539 22.96 -116.24 38.74
C ARG A 539 23.50 -117.62 39.10
N SER A 540 23.04 -118.64 38.38
CA SER A 540 23.39 -120.06 38.61
C SER A 540 24.86 -120.43 38.32
N THR A 541 25.72 -119.45 38.02
CA THR A 541 27.17 -119.60 37.81
C THR A 541 27.91 -118.50 38.56
N ASP A 542 29.05 -118.85 39.16
CA ASP A 542 29.89 -117.89 39.88
C ASP A 542 30.27 -116.70 38.99
N ILE A 543 30.31 -115.51 39.59
CA ILE A 543 30.93 -114.33 38.98
C ILE A 543 32.35 -114.28 39.53
N ALA A 544 33.34 -114.52 38.68
CA ALA A 544 34.75 -114.44 39.08
C ALA A 544 35.12 -113.04 39.58
N SER A 545 36.23 -112.92 40.29
CA SER A 545 36.81 -111.61 40.63
C SER A 545 37.04 -110.79 39.35
N GLY A 546 36.56 -109.53 39.34
CA GLY A 546 36.54 -108.65 38.18
C GLY A 546 35.37 -108.88 37.20
N GLY A 547 34.51 -109.89 37.44
CA GLY A 547 33.34 -110.16 36.60
C GLY A 547 32.21 -109.15 36.80
N ASN A 548 31.45 -108.86 35.75
CA ASN A 548 30.38 -107.86 35.79
C ASN A 548 29.11 -108.42 36.45
N LEU A 549 28.62 -107.68 37.45
CA LEU A 549 27.26 -107.80 37.97
C LEU A 549 26.29 -106.95 37.15
N ILE A 550 26.68 -105.72 36.81
CA ILE A 550 25.93 -104.79 35.93
C ILE A 550 26.92 -104.27 34.88
N ASP A 551 26.60 -104.47 33.60
CA ASP A 551 27.50 -104.17 32.47
C ASP A 551 27.53 -102.68 32.09
N SER A 552 26.46 -101.95 32.37
CA SER A 552 26.35 -100.51 32.12
C SER A 552 25.30 -99.88 33.03
N LEU A 553 25.71 -98.86 33.76
CA LEU A 553 24.85 -97.96 34.52
C LEU A 553 24.42 -96.77 33.64
N GLU A 554 23.26 -96.20 33.92
CA GLU A 554 22.82 -94.96 33.29
C GLU A 554 23.73 -93.79 33.65
N ALA A 555 23.93 -92.86 32.73
CA ALA A 555 24.84 -91.72 32.88
C ALA A 555 24.58 -90.89 34.16
N ASP A 556 23.33 -90.88 34.64
CA ASP A 556 22.93 -90.15 35.83
C ASP A 556 23.31 -90.83 37.14
N ILE A 557 23.65 -92.13 37.14
CA ILE A 557 24.04 -92.87 38.34
C ILE A 557 25.49 -93.35 38.30
N VAL A 558 26.27 -92.97 37.30
CA VAL A 558 27.72 -93.26 37.30
C VAL A 558 28.40 -92.47 38.43
N PRO A 559 29.24 -93.10 39.28
CA PRO A 559 29.93 -92.39 40.35
C PRO A 559 31.03 -91.48 39.82
N SER A 560 31.28 -90.36 40.51
CA SER A 560 32.36 -89.40 40.20
C SER A 560 33.78 -89.97 40.36
N GLY A 561 33.92 -91.03 41.15
CA GLY A 561 35.11 -91.88 41.26
C GLY A 561 34.68 -93.29 41.65
N SER A 562 35.47 -94.31 41.29
CA SER A 562 35.10 -95.70 41.57
C SER A 562 34.99 -95.92 43.08
N ILE A 563 33.92 -96.58 43.52
CA ILE A 563 33.70 -96.90 44.93
C ILE A 563 33.65 -98.40 45.16
N GLN A 564 34.03 -98.83 46.35
CA GLN A 564 33.79 -100.17 46.83
C GLN A 564 32.52 -100.19 47.68
N VAL A 565 31.71 -101.22 47.51
CA VAL A 565 30.53 -101.48 48.34
C VAL A 565 30.65 -102.87 48.92
N ASP A 566 30.78 -102.94 50.24
CA ASP A 566 30.76 -104.23 50.93
C ASP A 566 29.35 -104.82 50.87
N VAL A 567 29.28 -106.12 50.60
CA VAL A 567 28.06 -106.90 50.60
C VAL A 567 28.23 -108.10 51.54
N THR A 568 27.13 -108.78 51.87
CA THR A 568 27.16 -109.95 52.75
C THR A 568 28.17 -111.03 52.33
N PHE A 569 28.58 -111.86 53.30
CA PHE A 569 29.52 -112.98 53.14
C PHE A 569 30.98 -112.57 52.82
N ASP A 570 31.45 -111.47 53.42
CA ASP A 570 32.81 -110.94 53.23
C ASP A 570 33.17 -110.74 51.75
N LYS A 571 32.19 -110.30 50.96
CA LYS A 571 32.34 -109.94 49.54
C LYS A 571 32.19 -108.44 49.36
N ALA A 572 32.69 -107.95 48.24
CA ALA A 572 32.54 -106.55 47.88
C ALA A 572 32.32 -106.40 46.37
N LEU A 573 31.65 -105.32 46.00
CA LEU A 573 31.43 -104.86 44.64
C LEU A 573 32.25 -103.60 44.40
N THR A 574 32.68 -103.40 43.17
CA THR A 574 33.22 -102.12 42.71
C THR A 574 32.22 -101.49 41.76
N ILE A 575 31.72 -100.31 42.11
CA ILE A 575 30.98 -99.44 41.20
C ILE A 575 32.01 -98.53 40.55
N ASP A 576 32.35 -98.82 39.30
CA ASP A 576 33.43 -98.16 38.60
C ASP A 576 32.97 -96.82 37.98
N ALA A 577 33.89 -95.84 37.91
CA ALA A 577 33.64 -94.53 37.29
C ALA A 577 33.40 -94.60 35.76
N SER A 578 33.60 -95.76 35.13
CA SER A 578 33.14 -96.06 33.76
C SER A 578 31.67 -96.48 33.66
N GLY A 579 31.00 -96.71 34.80
CA GLY A 579 29.59 -97.12 34.84
C GLY A 579 29.38 -98.63 34.86
N LYS A 580 30.31 -99.41 35.42
CA LYS A 580 30.14 -100.87 35.61
C LYS A 580 30.05 -101.22 37.08
N VAL A 581 29.31 -102.27 37.41
CA VAL A 581 29.36 -102.89 38.75
C VAL A 581 30.01 -104.25 38.62
N THR A 582 31.14 -104.45 39.29
CA THR A 582 31.94 -105.67 39.20
C THR A 582 32.15 -106.33 40.55
N ALA A 583 32.33 -107.65 40.57
CA ALA A 583 32.63 -108.39 41.79
C ALA A 583 34.11 -108.26 42.17
N LEU A 584 34.43 -107.57 43.27
CA LEU A 584 35.82 -107.38 43.69
C LEU A 584 36.46 -108.72 44.10
N TRP A 585 35.77 -109.50 44.94
CA TRP A 585 36.26 -110.79 45.46
C TRP A 585 35.44 -112.00 44.99
N GLY A 586 34.81 -111.87 43.81
CA GLY A 586 33.93 -112.87 43.22
C GLY A 586 32.62 -113.07 43.99
N LEU A 587 31.56 -113.48 43.28
CA LEU A 587 30.26 -113.84 43.86
C LEU A 587 29.95 -115.30 43.55
N GLU A 588 29.42 -116.01 44.53
CA GLU A 588 29.06 -117.42 44.40
C GLU A 588 27.66 -117.58 43.83
N ALA A 589 27.49 -118.59 42.99
CA ALA A 589 26.23 -118.90 42.33
C ALA A 589 25.08 -119.11 43.32
N ASN A 590 23.89 -118.65 42.95
CA ASN A 590 22.63 -118.80 43.70
C ASN A 590 22.64 -118.21 45.14
N LYS A 591 23.65 -117.41 45.54
CA LYS A 591 23.67 -116.73 46.85
C LYS A 591 23.03 -115.34 46.78
N TYR A 592 22.39 -114.94 47.89
CA TYR A 592 21.79 -113.61 48.07
C TYR A 592 22.77 -112.63 48.72
N TYR A 593 23.04 -111.53 48.03
CA TYR A 593 23.92 -110.46 48.49
C TYR A 593 23.11 -109.22 48.85
N THR A 594 23.38 -108.67 50.04
CA THR A 594 22.82 -107.39 50.46
C THR A 594 23.92 -106.41 50.86
N GLY A 595 23.69 -105.13 50.61
CA GLY A 595 24.61 -104.05 50.94
C GLY A 595 24.06 -102.69 50.50
N SER A 596 24.69 -101.61 50.93
CA SER A 596 24.33 -100.26 50.47
C SER A 596 25.53 -99.35 50.49
N ALA A 597 25.48 -98.32 49.64
CA ALA A 597 26.48 -97.27 49.64
C ALA A 597 25.86 -95.96 49.19
N THR A 598 26.53 -94.87 49.52
CA THR A 598 26.17 -93.54 49.05
C THR A 598 27.38 -92.91 48.39
N TYR A 599 27.20 -92.28 47.22
CA TYR A 599 28.29 -91.64 46.48
C TYR A 599 27.81 -90.42 45.69
N PHE A 600 28.77 -89.64 45.21
CA PHE A 600 28.50 -88.49 44.36
C PHE A 600 28.42 -88.91 42.89
N ALA A 601 27.37 -88.48 42.20
CA ALA A 601 27.21 -88.66 40.76
C ALA A 601 28.33 -87.97 39.98
N LYS A 602 28.74 -88.56 38.85
CA LYS A 602 29.74 -87.98 37.93
C LYS A 602 29.23 -86.70 37.27
N ASN A 603 27.97 -86.70 36.86
CA ASN A 603 27.27 -85.53 36.34
C ASN A 603 26.57 -84.84 37.50
N LYS A 604 26.66 -83.51 37.65
CA LYS A 604 25.95 -82.76 38.71
C LYS A 604 24.55 -82.37 38.25
N LEU A 605 23.58 -82.33 39.16
CA LEU A 605 22.16 -81.98 38.89
C LEU A 605 21.79 -80.58 39.36
#